data_AF-A0A3A4KT03-F1
#
_entry.id   AF-A0A3A4KT03-F1
#
_cell.length_a   1.000
_cell.length_b   1.000
_cell.length_c   1.000
_cell.angle_alpha   90.00
_cell.angle_beta   90.00
_cell.angle_gamma   90.00
#
_symmetry.space_group_name_H-M   'P 1'
#
loop_
_entity.id
_entity.type
_entity.pdbx_description
1 polymer ?
#
loop_
_entity_poly.entity_id
_entity_poly.type
_entity_poly.pdbx_seq_one_letter_code
_entity_poly.pdbx_strand_id
1 'polypeptide(L)' 'MPEEKAGKIFYSPEEVAAAGWGLSEEERSEVQKMFDDFNANRNAVLPEPTAELPGRFGGDDLAGTEYEGWTPDGDRS' A
#
# COMPACT_ATOMS: atom_id res chain seq x y z
N MET A 1 23.78 10.69 0.49
CA MET A 1 23.54 11.55 1.66
C MET A 1 22.06 11.46 1.99
N PRO A 2 21.69 11.21 3.25
CA PRO A 2 20.30 11.04 3.65
C PRO A 2 19.49 12.31 3.36
N GLU A 3 18.24 12.15 2.99
CA GLU A 3 17.34 13.26 2.66
C GLU A 3 16.45 13.62 3.87
N GLU A 4 16.33 14.90 4.21
CA GLU A 4 15.39 15.34 5.23
C GLU A 4 14.10 15.86 4.58
N LYS A 5 12.95 15.29 4.98
CA LYS A 5 11.62 15.78 4.59
C LYS A 5 10.75 15.89 5.84
N ALA A 6 10.21 17.08 6.08
CA ALA A 6 9.32 17.37 7.20
C ALA A 6 9.85 16.89 8.57
N GLY A 7 11.15 17.08 8.84
CA GLY A 7 11.80 16.68 10.09
C GLY A 7 12.09 15.19 10.22
N LYS A 8 11.92 14.40 9.14
CA LYS A 8 12.28 12.97 9.10
C LYS A 8 13.42 12.75 8.12
N ILE A 9 14.34 11.86 8.50
CA ILE A 9 15.49 11.47 7.68
C ILE A 9 15.13 10.21 6.90
N PHE A 10 15.37 10.24 5.59
CA PHE A 10 15.15 9.14 4.67
C PHE A 10 16.49 8.70 4.11
N TYR A 11 16.74 7.41 4.18
CA TYR A 11 17.95 6.79 3.66
C TYR A 11 17.65 6.11 2.34
N SER A 12 18.55 6.22 1.38
CA SER A 12 18.47 5.43 0.15
C SER A 12 18.73 3.95 0.46
N PRO A 13 18.30 3.02 -0.42
CA PRO A 13 18.62 1.60 -0.27
C PRO A 13 20.12 1.33 -0.16
N GLU A 14 20.94 2.08 -0.89
CA GLU A 14 22.40 1.95 -0.85
C GLU A 14 22.98 2.37 0.51
N GLU A 15 22.42 3.41 1.14
CA GLU A 15 22.83 3.87 2.46
C GLU A 15 22.45 2.88 3.56
N VAL A 16 21.26 2.30 3.47
CA VAL A 16 20.79 1.24 4.37
C VAL A 16 21.70 0.01 4.25
N ALA A 17 22.08 -0.37 3.02
CA ALA A 17 22.99 -1.48 2.77
C ALA A 17 24.40 -1.20 3.30
N ALA A 18 24.94 -0.01 3.05
CA ALA A 18 26.26 0.40 3.54
C ALA A 18 26.33 0.48 5.07
N ALA A 19 25.23 0.84 5.74
CA ALA A 19 25.12 0.88 7.19
C ALA A 19 24.83 -0.50 7.82
N GLY A 20 24.60 -1.54 7.00
CA GLY A 20 24.25 -2.88 7.50
C GLY A 20 22.89 -2.94 8.20
N TRP A 21 21.98 -2.01 7.89
CA TRP A 21 20.63 -1.94 8.49
C TRP A 21 19.59 -2.79 7.74
N GLY A 22 20.02 -3.50 6.69
CA GLY A 22 19.15 -4.45 5.99
C GLY A 22 18.90 -5.70 6.83
N LEU A 23 17.74 -6.32 6.61
CA LEU A 23 17.42 -7.62 7.21
C LEU A 23 18.42 -8.70 6.76
N SER A 24 18.77 -9.59 7.69
CA SER A 24 19.50 -10.82 7.40
C SER A 24 18.67 -11.75 6.49
N GLU A 25 19.31 -12.75 5.89
CA GLU A 25 18.60 -13.72 5.06
C GLU A 25 17.59 -14.55 5.86
N GLU A 26 17.94 -14.88 7.11
CA GLU A 26 17.08 -15.60 8.03
C GLU A 26 15.85 -14.78 8.38
N GLU A 27 16.04 -13.49 8.74
CA GLU A 27 14.93 -12.58 9.04
C GLU A 27 14.02 -12.36 7.83
N ARG A 28 14.57 -12.26 6.62
CA ARG A 28 13.77 -12.18 5.38
C ARG A 28 12.92 -13.42 5.18
N SER A 29 13.49 -14.60 5.39
CA SER A 29 12.77 -15.86 5.24
C SER A 29 11.63 -15.98 6.27
N GLU A 30 11.84 -15.54 7.50
CA GLU A 30 10.79 -15.54 8.53
C GLU A 30 9.66 -14.58 8.17
N VAL A 31 9.99 -13.35 7.76
CA VAL A 31 9.01 -12.36 7.33
C VAL A 31 8.22 -12.84 6.10
N GLN A 32 8.90 -13.44 5.12
CA GLN A 32 8.24 -14.00 3.94
C GLN A 32 7.24 -15.08 4.33
N LYS A 33 7.62 -15.99 5.22
CA LYS A 33 6.73 -17.04 5.72
C LYS A 33 5.49 -16.46 6.42
N MET A 34 5.66 -15.41 7.22
CA MET A 34 4.52 -14.74 7.88
C MET A 34 3.52 -14.18 6.86
N PHE A 35 4.01 -13.57 5.77
CA PHE A 35 3.14 -13.07 4.70
C PHE A 35 2.48 -14.19 3.91
N ASP A 36 3.20 -15.29 3.64
CA ASP A 36 2.66 -16.44 2.94
C ASP A 36 1.53 -17.10 3.75
N ASP A 37 1.73 -17.28 5.06
CA ASP A 37 0.72 -17.82 5.98
C ASP A 37 -0.51 -16.90 6.07
N PHE A 38 -0.30 -15.59 6.14
CA PHE A 38 -1.39 -14.60 6.10
C PHE A 38 -2.18 -14.69 4.78
N ASN A 39 -1.49 -14.73 3.65
CA ASN A 39 -2.11 -14.80 2.33
C ASN A 39 -2.86 -16.11 2.13
N ALA A 40 -2.33 -17.24 2.60
CA ALA A 40 -3.00 -18.53 2.56
C ALA A 40 -4.34 -18.47 3.33
N ASN A 41 -4.32 -17.92 4.54
CA ASN A 41 -5.54 -17.74 5.34
C ASN A 41 -6.53 -16.80 4.67
N ARG A 42 -6.07 -15.65 4.18
CA ARG A 42 -6.91 -14.67 3.48
C ARG A 42 -7.57 -15.25 2.23
N ASN A 43 -6.82 -16.04 1.44
CA ASN A 43 -7.30 -16.61 0.19
C ASN A 43 -8.23 -17.83 0.41
N ALA A 44 -8.17 -18.48 1.57
CA ALA A 44 -9.08 -19.54 1.95
C ALA A 44 -10.49 -19.03 2.31
N VAL A 45 -10.63 -17.73 2.59
CA VAL A 45 -11.91 -17.08 2.89
C VAL A 45 -12.44 -16.43 1.61
N LEU A 46 -13.73 -16.63 1.32
CA LEU A 46 -14.38 -15.91 0.23
C LEU A 46 -14.29 -14.39 0.49
N PRO A 47 -14.13 -13.55 -0.55
CA PRO A 47 -14.18 -12.11 -0.37
C PRO A 47 -15.45 -11.74 0.41
N GLU A 48 -15.30 -10.94 1.48
CA GLU A 48 -16.48 -10.41 2.15
C GLU A 48 -17.33 -9.64 1.14
N PRO A 49 -18.66 -9.73 1.21
CA PRO A 49 -19.51 -8.88 0.40
C PRO A 49 -19.21 -7.43 0.76
N THR A 50 -18.49 -6.75 -0.13
CA THR A 50 -18.26 -5.30 -0.01
C THR A 50 -19.60 -4.62 -0.19
N ALA A 51 -20.21 -4.18 0.91
CA ALA A 51 -21.27 -3.20 0.85
C ALA A 51 -20.63 -1.88 0.37
N GLU A 52 -21.12 -1.35 -0.74
CA GLU A 52 -20.77 0.02 -1.14
C GLU A 52 -21.13 0.95 0.03
N LEU A 53 -20.14 1.70 0.52
CA LEU A 53 -20.39 2.67 1.57
C LEU A 53 -21.36 3.73 1.02
N PRO A 54 -22.45 4.05 1.72
CA PRO A 54 -23.43 4.98 1.19
C PRO A 54 -22.86 6.42 1.13
N GLY A 55 -23.00 7.06 -0.04
CA GLY A 55 -22.76 8.49 -0.22
C GLY A 55 -21.28 8.90 -0.11
N ARG A 56 -20.99 9.88 0.77
CA ARG A 56 -19.68 10.56 0.91
C ARG A 56 -18.48 9.64 1.13
N PHE A 57 -18.70 8.38 1.53
CA PHE A 57 -17.64 7.42 1.85
C PHE A 57 -17.55 6.24 0.87
N GLY A 58 -18.39 6.15 -0.16
CA GLY A 58 -18.31 5.08 -1.16
C GLY A 58 -18.65 5.51 -2.59
N GLY A 59 -18.68 6.81 -2.86
CA GLY A 59 -18.70 7.37 -4.21
C GLY A 59 -17.34 7.97 -4.59
N ASP A 60 -17.22 8.39 -5.85
CA ASP A 60 -16.08 9.11 -6.45
C ASP A 60 -15.42 10.05 -5.43
N ASP A 61 -14.13 9.82 -5.14
CA ASP A 61 -13.34 10.59 -4.17
C ASP A 61 -13.31 12.10 -4.50
N LEU A 62 -13.66 12.46 -5.73
CA LEU A 62 -13.69 13.83 -6.21
C LEU A 62 -15.07 14.49 -6.06
N ALA A 63 -16.11 13.74 -5.66
CA ALA A 63 -17.46 14.26 -5.52
C ALA A 63 -17.54 15.39 -4.48
N GLY A 64 -18.10 16.54 -4.87
CA GLY A 64 -18.16 17.75 -4.06
C GLY A 64 -16.84 18.52 -3.88
N THR A 65 -15.79 18.19 -4.64
CA THR A 65 -14.54 18.96 -4.71
C THR A 65 -14.46 19.77 -6.00
N GLU A 66 -13.46 20.65 -6.13
CA GLU A 66 -13.18 21.37 -7.38
C GLU A 66 -12.73 20.46 -8.55
N TYR A 67 -12.49 19.18 -8.26
CA TYR A 67 -12.07 18.15 -9.22
C TYR A 67 -13.19 17.16 -9.57
N GLU A 68 -14.42 17.41 -9.15
CA GLU A 68 -15.60 16.61 -9.50
C GLU A 68 -15.73 16.49 -11.04
N GLY A 69 -15.78 15.25 -11.56
CA GLY A 69 -15.82 14.98 -13.01
C GLY A 69 -14.46 14.88 -13.72
N TRP A 70 -13.34 14.86 -12.97
CA TRP A 70 -11.99 14.69 -13.52
C TRP A 70 -11.59 13.22 -13.72
N THR A 71 -12.38 12.28 -13.21
CA THR A 71 -12.18 10.85 -13.50
C THR A 71 -12.47 10.58 -14.98
N PRO A 72 -11.60 9.84 -15.69
CA PRO A 72 -11.80 9.56 -17.10
C PRO A 72 -12.95 8.57 -17.27
N ASP A 73 -14.13 9.08 -17.65
CA ASP A 73 -15.16 8.24 -18.24
C ASP A 73 -14.68 7.74 -19.61
N GLY A 74 -14.30 6.47 -19.66
CA GLY A 74 -14.37 5.66 -20.88
C GLY A 74 -13.04 5.16 -21.43
N ASP A 75 -12.70 3.91 -21.13
CA ASP A 75 -12.55 2.93 -22.22
C ASP A 75 -12.80 1.50 -21.71
N ARG A 76 -14.07 1.07 -21.76
CA ARG A 76 -14.45 -0.33 -21.88
C ARG A 76 -15.60 -0.39 -22.87
N SER A 77 -15.23 -0.55 -24.14
CA SER A 77 -16.10 -1.05 -25.20
C SER A 77 -16.45 -2.53 -24.99
#